data_AF-A0A8H5GMK3-F1
#
_entry.id   AF-A0A8H5GMK3-F1
#
_cell.length_a   1.000
_cell.length_b   1.000
_cell.length_c   1.000
_cell.angle_alpha   90.00
_cell.angle_beta   90.00
_cell.angle_gamma   90.00
#
_symmetry.space_group_name_H-M   'P 1'
#
loop_
_entity.id
_entity.type
_entity.pdbx_description
1 polymer ?
#
loop_
_entity_poly.entity_id
_entity_poly.type
_entity_poly.pdbx_seq_one_letter_code
_entity_poly.pdbx_strand_id
1 'polypeptide(L)'
;MDGYRTSASQIDPRSHSHCHTALITAAIIMSWRVDSWKEKPVAQPILLLAEPTHPLSVLTKLATLPPLVTPSENHLGPKIERLRYQLALVHRNEAFVLHAGDCAESFDACTHENISAKIGLILSFSLILIWGARLPVVRIGRIAGQYAKPRSSTYERVGDRDVLSFRGDNVNGADPRPTTYNDRLSVDERTPDPERLLSAYFHSTATLNHVRGLLSSGFASLHHPRDWSLAHVRSPALRVGVSGIMDFTYPDTLYDIRRSGREFSQITDALGDALDFSATIGLGAGGAVYERGGARTALGDVDFYTSHEGLMLDYEAALTRLMPLPLPLSPSLSPSPSPSSPSSPSSPPSPPKTKTKTETKKAQAHYNTAAHFIWIGDRTRQLDGAHVEYFRGVRNPIGIKVGPGVDGGEVVRLLESELIF
;
A
#
# COMPACT_ATOMS: atom_id res chain seq x y z
N MET A 1 11.25 -63.16 -67.71
CA MET A 1 10.40 -63.59 -66.59
C MET A 1 9.69 -62.36 -66.07
N ASP A 2 8.42 -62.26 -66.46
CA ASP A 2 7.25 -61.74 -65.75
C ASP A 2 7.26 -60.38 -65.04
N GLY A 3 6.25 -59.56 -65.37
CA GLY A 3 5.48 -58.83 -64.36
C GLY A 3 5.29 -57.32 -64.57
N TYR A 4 4.13 -56.94 -65.10
CA TYR A 4 3.62 -55.57 -65.29
C TYR A 4 2.77 -55.08 -64.09
N ARG A 5 2.71 -53.74 -63.86
CA ARG A 5 1.69 -52.92 -63.12
C ARG A 5 1.66 -53.00 -61.57
N THR A 6 1.40 -51.96 -60.75
CA THR A 6 0.53 -50.74 -60.89
C THR A 6 0.83 -49.65 -59.81
N SER A 7 0.66 -48.37 -60.22
CA SER A 7 0.12 -47.16 -59.54
C SER A 7 0.62 -46.59 -58.19
N ALA A 8 0.74 -45.26 -58.19
CA ALA A 8 1.12 -44.33 -57.13
C ALA A 8 0.04 -44.01 -56.08
N SER A 9 0.47 -43.54 -54.90
CA SER A 9 -0.23 -42.53 -54.10
C SER A 9 0.76 -41.67 -53.30
N GLN A 10 0.51 -40.36 -53.31
CA GLN A 10 1.28 -39.30 -52.64
C GLN A 10 1.15 -39.38 -51.11
N ILE A 11 2.23 -39.09 -50.37
CA ILE A 11 2.15 -38.66 -48.96
C ILE A 11 3.00 -37.38 -48.82
N ASP A 12 2.32 -36.31 -48.41
CA ASP A 12 2.77 -34.92 -48.24
C ASP A 12 3.79 -34.75 -47.07
N PRO A 13 4.90 -34.02 -47.26
CA PRO A 13 5.96 -33.82 -46.26
C PRO A 13 5.61 -32.75 -45.20
N ARG A 14 4.58 -32.97 -44.37
CA ARG A 14 4.21 -32.03 -43.28
C ARG A 14 3.96 -32.65 -41.90
N SER A 15 4.57 -33.77 -41.54
CA SER A 15 4.36 -34.39 -40.22
C SER A 15 5.46 -34.14 -39.16
N HIS A 16 6.55 -33.43 -39.47
CA HIS A 16 7.71 -33.36 -38.56
C HIS A 16 8.00 -32.00 -37.89
N SER A 17 7.04 -31.06 -37.81
CA SER A 17 7.26 -29.76 -37.15
C SER A 17 6.44 -29.50 -35.88
N HIS A 18 5.62 -30.46 -35.40
CA HIS A 18 4.71 -30.22 -34.26
C HIS A 18 5.16 -30.81 -32.92
N CYS A 19 6.26 -31.58 -32.88
CA CYS A 19 6.66 -32.29 -31.66
C CYS A 19 7.62 -31.51 -30.74
N HIS A 20 8.40 -30.55 -31.27
CA HIS A 20 9.33 -29.77 -30.45
C HIS A 20 8.76 -28.46 -29.88
N THR A 21 7.72 -27.88 -30.49
CA THR A 21 7.07 -26.66 -29.98
C THR A 21 6.13 -26.95 -28.80
N ALA A 22 5.65 -28.19 -28.66
CA ALA A 22 4.73 -28.59 -27.59
C ALA A 22 5.42 -28.90 -26.24
N LEU A 23 6.74 -29.04 -26.22
CA LEU A 23 7.52 -29.27 -24.99
C LEU A 23 7.98 -27.96 -24.31
N ILE A 24 7.79 -26.80 -24.94
CA ILE A 24 8.06 -25.48 -24.36
C ILE A 24 6.79 -24.87 -23.72
N THR A 25 5.60 -25.38 -24.05
CA THR A 25 4.30 -24.90 -23.52
C THR A 25 3.84 -25.66 -22.25
N ALA A 26 4.73 -26.43 -21.63
CA ALA A 26 4.44 -27.20 -20.40
C ALA A 26 5.47 -26.95 -19.30
N ALA A 27 6.09 -25.77 -19.26
CA ALA A 27 6.44 -25.22 -17.96
C ALA A 27 5.10 -24.99 -17.25
N ILE A 28 4.77 -25.88 -16.31
CA ILE A 28 3.60 -25.78 -15.45
C ILE A 28 3.50 -24.33 -14.99
N ILE A 29 2.52 -23.58 -15.51
CA ILE A 29 2.05 -22.37 -14.83
C ILE A 29 1.54 -22.89 -13.50
N MET A 30 2.41 -22.92 -12.49
CA MET A 30 2.00 -23.27 -11.13
C MET A 30 0.95 -22.23 -10.77
N SER A 31 -0.29 -22.69 -10.67
CA SER A 31 -1.41 -21.83 -10.29
C SER A 31 -1.04 -21.16 -8.98
N TRP A 32 -1.01 -19.83 -8.99
CA TRP A 32 -0.63 -19.08 -7.80
C TRP A 32 -1.62 -19.39 -6.68
N ARG A 33 -1.08 -19.60 -5.48
CA ARG A 33 -1.84 -19.71 -4.24
C ARG A 33 -1.23 -18.78 -3.21
N VAL A 34 -2.02 -18.33 -2.24
CA VAL A 34 -1.54 -17.44 -1.17
C VAL A 34 -0.34 -18.03 -0.41
N ASP A 35 -0.21 -19.36 -0.38
CA ASP A 35 0.86 -20.10 0.30
C ASP A 35 2.01 -20.57 -0.63
N SER A 36 1.91 -20.35 -1.94
CA SER A 36 2.91 -20.81 -2.92
C SER A 36 4.32 -20.27 -2.69
N TRP A 37 4.45 -19.11 -2.02
CA TRP A 37 5.73 -18.55 -1.61
C TRP A 37 6.51 -19.44 -0.62
N LYS A 38 5.83 -20.32 0.12
CA LYS A 38 6.49 -21.24 1.07
C LYS A 38 7.35 -22.30 0.37
N GLU A 39 7.10 -22.51 -0.93
CA GLU A 39 7.86 -23.43 -1.78
C GLU A 39 9.12 -22.78 -2.37
N LYS A 40 9.34 -21.47 -2.13
CA LYS A 40 10.45 -20.70 -2.70
C LYS A 40 11.50 -20.34 -1.63
N PRO A 41 12.75 -20.06 -2.05
CA PRO A 41 13.77 -19.54 -1.13
C PRO A 41 13.34 -18.21 -0.50
N VAL A 42 13.37 -18.12 0.83
CA VAL A 42 13.02 -16.90 1.57
C VAL A 42 14.29 -16.18 2.03
N ALA A 43 14.43 -14.91 1.64
CA ALA A 43 15.44 -14.03 2.19
C ALA A 43 14.93 -13.39 3.49
N GLN A 44 15.85 -13.06 4.40
CA GLN A 44 15.50 -12.51 5.73
C GLN A 44 14.53 -13.40 6.53
N PRO A 45 14.79 -14.72 6.66
CA PRO A 45 13.91 -15.59 7.45
C PRO A 45 13.83 -15.09 8.89
N ILE A 46 12.61 -15.03 9.41
CA ILE A 46 12.37 -14.66 10.80
C ILE A 46 12.17 -15.97 11.55
N LEU A 47 13.14 -16.29 12.41
CA LEU A 47 13.07 -17.46 13.28
C LEU A 47 12.03 -17.18 14.36
N LEU A 48 10.78 -17.56 14.12
CA LEU A 48 9.78 -17.60 15.19
C LEU A 48 10.16 -18.79 16.10
N LEU A 49 10.87 -18.51 17.20
CA LEU A 49 11.41 -19.51 18.12
C LEU A 49 10.34 -20.16 19.02
N ALA A 50 9.06 -20.10 18.63
CA ALA A 50 7.98 -20.65 19.44
C ALA A 50 7.77 -22.15 19.14
N GLU A 51 7.22 -22.86 20.13
CA GLU A 51 6.72 -24.23 20.00
C GLU A 51 5.94 -24.41 18.67
N PRO A 52 6.04 -25.56 17.98
CA PRO A 52 5.55 -25.73 16.60
C PRO A 52 4.09 -25.31 16.36
N THR A 53 3.27 -25.29 17.40
CA THR A 53 1.83 -25.02 17.38
C THR A 53 1.47 -23.54 17.60
N HIS A 54 2.32 -22.76 18.27
CA HIS A 54 1.99 -21.40 18.72
C HIS A 54 1.99 -20.36 17.59
N PRO A 55 2.94 -20.35 16.64
CA PRO A 55 2.85 -19.46 15.47
C PRO A 55 1.59 -19.72 14.63
N LEU A 56 1.17 -20.98 14.52
CA LEU A 56 0.01 -21.36 13.71
C LEU A 56 -1.32 -20.85 14.30
N SER A 57 -1.46 -20.81 15.63
CA SER A 57 -2.67 -20.28 16.27
C SER A 57 -2.84 -18.78 16.04
N VAL A 58 -1.73 -18.01 16.13
CA VAL A 58 -1.73 -16.57 15.86
C VAL A 58 -2.09 -16.27 14.41
N LEU A 59 -1.49 -16.99 13.45
CA LEU A 59 -1.79 -16.80 12.03
C LEU A 59 -3.24 -17.18 11.68
N THR A 60 -3.76 -18.24 12.29
CA THR A 60 -5.17 -18.63 12.14
C THR A 60 -6.10 -17.54 12.67
N LYS A 61 -5.75 -16.93 13.81
CA LYS A 61 -6.50 -15.80 14.36
C LYS A 61 -6.46 -14.59 13.42
N LEU A 62 -5.29 -14.20 12.91
CA LEU A 62 -5.14 -13.13 11.92
C LEU A 62 -5.96 -13.35 10.64
N ALA A 63 -6.05 -14.60 10.18
CA ALA A 63 -6.86 -14.95 9.00
C ALA A 63 -8.38 -14.75 9.19
N THR A 64 -8.87 -14.80 10.44
CA THR A 64 -10.28 -14.57 10.76
C THR A 64 -10.61 -13.11 11.08
N LEU A 65 -9.60 -12.29 11.37
CA LEU A 65 -9.79 -10.88 11.70
C LEU A 65 -10.22 -10.04 10.47
N PRO A 66 -10.95 -8.93 10.68
CA PRO A 66 -11.35 -8.02 9.61
C PRO A 66 -10.15 -7.48 8.79
N PRO A 67 -10.36 -7.19 7.50
CA PRO A 67 -9.33 -6.55 6.69
C PRO A 67 -9.04 -5.12 7.18
N LEU A 68 -7.78 -4.67 7.13
CA LEU A 68 -7.41 -3.29 7.46
C LEU A 68 -7.90 -2.32 6.36
N VAL A 69 -7.76 -2.75 5.10
CA VAL A 69 -8.16 -2.00 3.91
C VAL A 69 -9.09 -2.80 3.01
N THR A 70 -9.90 -2.12 2.19
CA THR A 70 -10.90 -2.78 1.33
C THR A 70 -10.67 -2.50 -0.16
N PRO A 71 -11.11 -3.40 -1.06
CA PRO A 71 -10.94 -3.26 -2.50
C PRO A 71 -12.12 -2.54 -3.20
N SER A 72 -13.34 -2.52 -2.61
CA SER A 72 -14.61 -2.40 -3.36
C SER A 72 -15.41 -1.07 -3.21
N GLU A 73 -16.48 -0.96 -3.98
CA GLU A 73 -17.19 0.20 -4.56
C GLU A 73 -18.04 1.07 -3.62
N ASN A 74 -18.53 0.57 -2.48
CA ASN A 74 -19.46 1.35 -1.66
C ASN A 74 -18.76 2.56 -0.99
N HIS A 75 -19.50 3.66 -0.84
CA HIS A 75 -18.99 5.04 -0.90
C HIS A 75 -18.14 5.55 0.28
N LEU A 76 -17.59 4.69 1.14
CA LEU A 76 -16.76 5.09 2.28
C LEU A 76 -15.28 4.71 2.09
N GLY A 77 -14.42 5.72 1.95
CA GLY A 77 -12.97 5.63 2.18
C GLY A 77 -12.06 5.38 0.95
N PRO A 78 -10.73 5.61 1.11
CA PRO A 78 -9.70 5.30 0.12
C PRO A 78 -9.57 3.78 -0.09
N LYS A 79 -9.25 3.38 -1.33
CA LYS A 79 -9.45 2.01 -1.86
C LYS A 79 -8.24 1.55 -2.63
N ILE A 80 -7.96 0.24 -2.61
CA ILE A 80 -6.87 -0.34 -3.40
C ILE A 80 -7.04 -0.02 -4.90
N GLU A 81 -8.24 -0.19 -5.46
CA GLU A 81 -8.50 0.09 -6.87
C GLU A 81 -8.46 1.58 -7.22
N ARG A 82 -8.85 2.46 -6.28
CA ARG A 82 -8.69 3.90 -6.46
C ARG A 82 -7.22 4.29 -6.49
N LEU A 83 -6.40 3.68 -5.63
CA LEU A 83 -4.95 3.89 -5.66
C LEU A 83 -4.34 3.39 -6.96
N ARG A 84 -4.75 2.21 -7.46
CA ARG A 84 -4.32 1.69 -8.78
C ARG A 84 -4.63 2.71 -9.89
N TYR A 85 -5.84 3.26 -9.90
CA TYR A 85 -6.21 4.31 -10.86
C TYR A 85 -5.34 5.56 -10.73
N GLN A 86 -5.15 6.07 -9.51
CA GLN A 86 -4.32 7.26 -9.27
C GLN A 86 -2.85 7.04 -9.65
N LEU A 87 -2.30 5.86 -9.41
CA LEU A 87 -0.94 5.51 -9.84
C LEU A 87 -0.84 5.37 -11.36
N ALA A 88 -1.91 5.00 -12.06
CA ALA A 88 -1.95 5.06 -13.52
C ALA A 88 -1.90 6.50 -14.04
N LEU A 89 -2.48 7.48 -13.32
CA LEU A 89 -2.31 8.91 -13.64
C LEU A 89 -0.86 9.35 -13.44
N VAL A 90 -0.23 8.91 -12.36
CA VAL A 90 1.20 9.19 -12.09
C VAL A 90 2.08 8.65 -13.21
N HIS A 91 1.85 7.41 -13.65
CA HIS A 91 2.57 6.80 -14.76
C HIS A 91 2.45 7.61 -16.07
N ARG A 92 1.31 8.30 -16.27
CA ARG A 92 1.06 9.17 -17.43
C ARG A 92 1.54 10.62 -17.25
N ASN A 93 2.23 10.93 -16.15
CA ASN A 93 2.65 12.28 -15.76
C ASN A 93 1.47 13.24 -15.48
N GLU A 94 0.31 12.71 -15.11
CA GLU A 94 -0.89 13.49 -14.76
C GLU A 94 -1.04 13.69 -13.24
N ALA A 95 -0.18 13.07 -12.44
CA ALA A 95 -0.13 13.20 -10.98
C ALA A 95 1.28 12.89 -10.46
N PHE A 96 1.54 13.20 -9.19
CA PHE A 96 2.80 12.94 -8.50
C PHE A 96 2.58 12.09 -7.23
N VAL A 97 3.51 11.23 -6.86
CA VAL A 97 3.41 10.40 -5.63
C VAL A 97 4.23 11.02 -4.51
N LEU A 98 3.58 11.22 -3.36
CA LEU A 98 4.25 11.46 -2.08
C LEU A 98 4.16 10.19 -1.24
N HIS A 99 5.27 9.44 -1.15
CA HIS A 99 5.40 8.27 -0.28
C HIS A 99 6.28 8.62 0.93
N ALA A 100 5.69 8.75 2.11
CA ALA A 100 6.38 9.29 3.30
C ALA A 100 5.91 8.66 4.61
N GLY A 101 6.77 8.64 5.62
CA GLY A 101 6.46 8.15 6.98
C GLY A 101 7.69 7.52 7.63
N ASP A 102 7.47 6.72 8.68
CA ASP A 102 8.56 6.23 9.50
C ASP A 102 9.42 5.18 8.79
N CYS A 103 10.68 5.08 9.19
CA CYS A 103 11.55 3.98 8.77
C CYS A 103 10.99 2.64 9.29
N ALA A 104 10.68 2.60 10.58
CA ALA A 104 9.96 1.53 11.26
C ALA A 104 9.03 2.18 12.30
N GLU A 105 7.76 1.79 12.29
CA GLU A 105 6.82 2.17 13.35
C GLU A 105 7.16 1.40 14.63
N SER A 106 6.79 1.99 15.77
CA SER A 106 6.88 1.35 17.08
C SER A 106 5.52 1.34 17.76
N PHE A 107 5.26 0.30 18.54
CA PHE A 107 4.03 0.17 19.34
C PHE A 107 3.89 1.33 20.33
N ASP A 108 4.98 1.74 20.99
CA ASP A 108 4.99 2.86 21.94
C ASP A 108 4.69 4.21 21.25
N ALA A 109 4.98 4.32 19.95
CA ALA A 109 4.73 5.51 19.17
C ALA A 109 3.29 5.61 18.64
N CYS A 110 2.44 4.60 18.89
CA CYS A 110 1.03 4.57 18.51
C CYS A 110 0.17 5.47 19.42
N THR A 111 0.46 6.77 19.41
CA THR A 111 -0.23 7.80 20.21
C THR A 111 -0.95 8.80 19.32
N HIS A 112 -1.95 9.49 19.89
CA HIS A 112 -2.70 10.53 19.20
C HIS A 112 -1.77 11.62 18.65
N GLU A 113 -0.82 12.10 19.45
CA GLU A 113 0.07 13.21 19.13
C GLU A 113 1.00 12.84 17.97
N ASN A 114 1.63 11.66 18.05
CA ASN A 114 2.57 11.20 17.03
C ASN A 114 1.89 10.95 15.69
N ILE A 115 0.72 10.29 15.70
CA ILE A 115 -0.03 10.02 14.47
C ILE A 115 -0.52 11.34 13.86
N SER A 116 -1.07 12.25 14.67
CA SER A 116 -1.58 13.54 14.17
C SER A 116 -0.46 14.41 13.60
N ALA A 117 0.68 14.48 14.27
CA ALA A 117 1.85 15.21 13.78
C ALA A 117 2.38 14.62 12.45
N LYS A 118 2.44 13.30 12.33
CA LYS A 118 2.86 12.60 11.10
C LYS A 118 1.92 12.89 9.93
N ILE A 119 0.60 12.79 10.14
CA ILE A 119 -0.39 13.09 9.10
C ILE A 119 -0.31 14.58 8.71
N GLY A 120 -0.27 15.49 9.69
CA GLY A 120 -0.13 16.93 9.42
C GLY A 120 1.11 17.27 8.60
N LEU A 121 2.24 16.61 8.88
CA LEU A 121 3.48 16.78 8.11
C LEU A 121 3.32 16.30 6.66
N ILE A 122 2.77 15.10 6.44
CA ILE A 122 2.56 14.57 5.08
C ILE A 122 1.58 15.45 4.29
N LEU A 123 0.51 15.91 4.91
CA LEU A 123 -0.44 16.85 4.30
C LEU A 123 0.22 18.18 3.94
N SER A 124 1.03 18.74 4.83
CA SER A 124 1.77 19.98 4.59
C SER A 124 2.74 19.84 3.41
N PHE A 125 3.52 18.76 3.35
CA PHE A 125 4.42 18.51 2.21
C PHE A 125 3.67 18.30 0.89
N SER A 126 2.51 17.64 0.94
CA SER A 126 1.70 17.42 -0.25
C SER A 126 1.24 18.74 -0.89
N LEU A 127 0.95 19.75 -0.07
CA LEU A 127 0.56 21.08 -0.53
C LEU A 127 1.71 21.81 -1.24
N ILE A 128 2.92 21.73 -0.69
CA ILE A 128 4.12 22.28 -1.33
C ILE A 128 4.32 21.62 -2.71
N LEU A 129 4.17 20.30 -2.79
CA LEU A 129 4.33 19.55 -4.04
C LEU A 129 3.26 19.92 -5.07
N ILE A 130 2.00 20.10 -4.65
CA ILE A 130 0.94 20.57 -5.56
C ILE A 130 1.28 21.96 -6.10
N TRP A 131 1.74 22.86 -5.24
CA TRP A 131 2.12 24.21 -5.64
C TRP A 131 3.32 24.24 -6.60
N GLY A 132 4.36 23.45 -6.31
CA GLY A 132 5.59 23.41 -7.09
C GLY A 132 5.45 22.61 -8.40
N ALA A 133 4.85 21.42 -8.35
CA ALA A 133 4.71 20.54 -9.51
C ALA A 133 3.51 20.90 -10.40
N ARG A 134 2.53 21.65 -9.88
CA ARG A 134 1.24 21.95 -10.55
C ARG A 134 0.50 20.68 -10.99
N LEU A 135 0.72 19.59 -10.26
CA LEU A 135 0.09 18.29 -10.47
C LEU A 135 -0.64 17.83 -9.19
N PRO A 136 -1.73 17.06 -9.32
CA PRO A 136 -2.33 16.35 -8.20
C PRO A 136 -1.30 15.46 -7.48
N VAL A 137 -1.38 15.38 -6.15
CA VAL A 137 -0.48 14.54 -5.34
C VAL A 137 -1.24 13.35 -4.73
N VAL A 138 -0.75 12.15 -5.01
CA VAL A 138 -1.18 10.88 -4.41
C VAL A 138 -0.40 10.66 -3.12
N ARG A 139 -1.08 10.57 -1.98
CA ARG A 139 -0.46 10.52 -0.64
C ARG A 139 -0.45 9.10 -0.09
N ILE A 140 0.73 8.51 0.00
CA ILE A 140 0.95 7.16 0.54
C ILE A 140 1.79 7.29 1.81
N GLY A 141 1.19 6.95 2.95
CA GLY A 141 1.84 6.92 4.25
C GLY A 141 2.54 5.60 4.52
N ARG A 142 3.80 5.62 4.97
CA ARG A 142 4.44 4.50 5.67
C ARG A 142 3.90 4.49 7.10
N ILE A 143 2.72 3.89 7.27
CA ILE A 143 1.92 3.98 8.49
C ILE A 143 0.92 2.82 8.60
N ALA A 144 0.58 2.44 9.82
CA ALA A 144 -0.36 1.36 10.15
C ALA A 144 0.07 -0.01 9.62
N GLY A 145 1.37 -0.33 9.68
CA GLY A 145 1.87 -1.65 9.30
C GLY A 145 3.38 -1.76 9.14
N GLN A 146 4.14 -0.66 9.21
CA GLN A 146 5.58 -0.61 8.98
C GLN A 146 6.39 -1.06 10.20
N TYR A 147 6.00 -2.19 10.79
CA TYR A 147 6.60 -2.73 12.02
C TYR A 147 7.74 -3.72 11.77
N ALA A 148 8.01 -4.11 10.53
CA ALA A 148 9.08 -5.06 10.19
C ALA A 148 10.28 -4.35 9.56
N LYS A 149 11.49 -4.82 9.85
CA LYS A 149 12.74 -4.27 9.31
C LYS A 149 13.73 -5.37 8.90
N PRO A 150 14.26 -5.36 7.66
CA PRO A 150 15.30 -6.28 7.26
C PRO A 150 16.65 -5.88 7.88
N ARG A 151 17.52 -6.86 8.18
CA ARG A 151 18.82 -6.62 8.83
C ARG A 151 19.95 -7.25 8.03
N SER A 152 21.11 -6.59 8.04
CA SER A 152 22.34 -7.09 7.40
C SER A 152 22.98 -8.26 8.16
N SER A 153 22.80 -8.30 9.48
CA SER A 153 23.27 -9.36 10.36
C SER A 153 22.11 -9.87 11.21
N THR A 154 22.13 -11.16 11.55
CA THR A 154 21.19 -11.78 12.48
C THR A 154 21.46 -11.34 13.91
N TYR A 155 22.73 -11.10 14.25
CA TYR A 155 23.17 -10.70 15.58
C TYR A 155 23.74 -9.28 15.58
N GLU A 156 23.58 -8.58 16.69
CA GLU A 156 24.23 -7.31 16.98
C GLU A 156 25.01 -7.41 18.30
N ARG A 157 26.17 -6.75 18.34
CA ARG A 157 27.03 -6.71 19.52
C ARG A 157 26.57 -5.58 20.42
N VAL A 158 26.17 -5.89 21.65
CA VAL A 158 25.81 -4.90 22.68
C VAL A 158 26.70 -5.13 23.88
N GLY A 159 27.72 -4.27 24.04
CA GLY A 159 28.82 -4.52 24.98
C GLY A 159 29.56 -5.80 24.62
N ASP A 160 29.69 -6.70 25.58
CA ASP A 160 30.35 -8.01 25.40
C ASP A 160 29.39 -9.15 25.04
N ARG A 161 28.12 -8.84 24.73
CA ARG A 161 27.08 -9.83 24.41
C ARG A 161 26.66 -9.73 22.94
N ASP A 162 26.52 -10.87 22.29
CA ASP A 162 25.83 -10.97 21.01
C ASP A 162 24.34 -11.22 21.27
N VAL A 163 23.49 -10.30 20.79
CA VAL A 163 22.02 -10.39 20.91
C VAL A 163 21.39 -10.44 19.53
N LEU A 164 20.18 -10.97 19.40
CA LEU A 164 19.47 -10.92 18.13
C LEU A 164 19.22 -9.47 17.72
N SER A 165 19.44 -9.19 16.45
CA SER A 165 19.18 -7.86 15.89
C SER A 165 17.70 -7.50 16.02
N PHE A 166 17.41 -6.25 16.38
CA PHE A 166 16.07 -5.69 16.26
C PHE A 166 15.54 -5.82 14.82
N ARG A 167 14.45 -6.55 14.63
CA ARG A 167 13.78 -6.74 13.33
C ARG A 167 12.46 -5.99 13.23
N GLY A 168 12.20 -5.10 14.17
CA GLY A 168 10.99 -4.28 14.24
C GLY A 168 9.95 -4.88 15.17
N ASP A 169 8.98 -4.05 15.56
CA ASP A 169 8.09 -4.37 16.66
C ASP A 169 7.14 -5.54 16.41
N ASN A 170 6.90 -5.93 15.16
CA ASN A 170 6.13 -7.15 14.88
C ASN A 170 6.96 -8.45 15.01
N VAL A 171 8.27 -8.34 15.32
CA VAL A 171 9.16 -9.49 15.53
C VAL A 171 9.63 -9.56 16.97
N ASN A 172 10.38 -8.56 17.42
CA ASN A 172 11.06 -8.54 18.72
C ASN A 172 11.18 -7.10 19.24
N GLY A 173 11.39 -6.93 20.54
CA GLY A 173 11.49 -5.63 21.20
C GLY A 173 12.80 -4.90 20.94
N ALA A 174 12.77 -3.58 21.14
CA ALA A 174 13.86 -2.67 20.83
C ALA A 174 14.96 -2.63 21.90
N ASP A 175 14.65 -2.96 23.17
CA ASP A 175 15.61 -2.92 24.27
C ASP A 175 16.50 -4.19 24.23
N PRO A 176 17.83 -4.05 24.11
CA PRO A 176 18.75 -5.18 24.17
C PRO A 176 19.05 -5.64 25.62
N ARG A 177 18.56 -4.91 26.64
CA ARG A 177 18.80 -5.24 28.04
C ARG A 177 17.78 -6.29 28.50
N PRO A 178 18.23 -7.35 29.20
CA PRO A 178 17.30 -8.29 29.81
C PRO A 178 16.49 -7.56 30.89
N THR A 179 15.16 -7.56 30.79
CA THR A 179 14.31 -6.97 31.82
C THR A 179 14.19 -7.94 33.00
N THR A 180 14.70 -7.56 34.16
CA THR A 180 14.51 -8.32 35.41
C THR A 180 13.31 -7.75 36.16
N TYR A 181 12.25 -8.53 36.31
CA TYR A 181 11.11 -8.20 37.17
C TYR A 181 11.07 -9.16 38.36
N ASN A 182 11.21 -8.64 39.58
CA ASN A 182 11.19 -9.40 40.85
C ASN A 182 12.12 -10.63 40.90
N ASP A 183 13.40 -10.49 40.54
CA ASP A 183 14.42 -11.56 40.57
C ASP A 183 14.04 -12.86 39.82
N ARG A 184 13.03 -12.82 38.95
CA ARG A 184 12.64 -13.94 38.08
C ARG A 184 13.15 -13.70 36.67
N LEU A 185 13.47 -14.83 36.02
CA LEU A 185 14.15 -14.98 34.72
C LEU A 185 13.92 -13.80 33.78
N SER A 186 15.02 -13.20 33.33
CA SER A 186 14.99 -12.04 32.44
C SER A 186 14.31 -12.37 31.12
N VAL A 187 13.28 -11.60 30.74
CA VAL A 187 12.71 -11.69 29.39
C VAL A 187 13.68 -10.99 28.46
N ASP A 188 14.30 -11.76 27.56
CA ASP A 188 15.09 -11.18 26.47
C ASP A 188 14.13 -10.69 25.38
N GLU A 189 13.87 -9.39 25.39
CA GLU A 189 13.00 -8.73 24.40
C GLU A 189 13.46 -8.95 22.96
N ARG A 190 14.75 -9.29 22.73
CA ARG A 190 15.27 -9.62 21.39
C ARG A 190 14.80 -10.97 20.87
N THR A 191 14.21 -11.81 21.72
CA THR A 191 13.61 -13.08 21.30
C THR A 191 12.37 -12.83 20.45
N PRO A 192 12.27 -13.39 19.23
CA PRO A 192 11.09 -13.24 18.40
C PRO A 192 9.84 -13.85 19.06
N ASP A 193 8.77 -13.07 19.11
CA ASP A 193 7.50 -13.45 19.73
C ASP A 193 6.37 -13.40 18.68
N PRO A 194 5.74 -14.55 18.33
CA PRO A 194 4.62 -14.59 17.39
C PRO A 194 3.44 -13.71 17.80
N GLU A 195 3.17 -13.50 19.10
CA GLU A 195 2.05 -12.64 19.55
C GLU A 195 2.23 -11.18 19.12
N ARG A 196 3.47 -10.76 18.83
CA ARG A 196 3.72 -9.44 18.25
C ARG A 196 3.10 -9.25 16.87
N LEU A 197 2.81 -10.32 16.12
CA LEU A 197 2.04 -10.22 14.87
C LEU A 197 0.60 -9.77 15.12
N LEU A 198 -0.02 -10.31 16.18
CA LEU A 198 -1.37 -9.93 16.59
C LEU A 198 -1.38 -8.51 17.16
N SER A 199 -0.38 -8.17 17.98
CA SER A 199 -0.19 -6.80 18.47
C SER A 199 -0.01 -5.81 17.32
N ALA A 200 0.78 -6.14 16.30
CA ALA A 200 0.96 -5.31 15.12
C ALA A 200 -0.36 -5.06 14.38
N TYR A 201 -1.20 -6.09 14.20
CA TYR A 201 -2.54 -5.92 13.64
C TYR A 201 -3.39 -4.93 14.45
N PHE A 202 -3.44 -5.04 15.78
CA PHE A 202 -4.25 -4.13 16.59
C PHE A 202 -3.71 -2.70 16.66
N HIS A 203 -2.38 -2.52 16.63
CA HIS A 203 -1.80 -1.17 16.51
C HIS A 203 -2.07 -0.57 15.13
N SER A 204 -2.02 -1.39 14.06
CA SER A 204 -2.42 -0.97 12.72
C SER A 204 -3.89 -0.56 12.65
N THR A 205 -4.82 -1.32 13.26
CA THR A 205 -6.24 -0.94 13.29
C THR A 205 -6.46 0.35 14.06
N ALA A 206 -5.85 0.50 15.24
CA ALA A 206 -5.96 1.71 16.06
C ALA A 206 -5.45 2.94 15.32
N THR A 207 -4.25 2.82 14.71
CA THR A 207 -3.65 3.88 13.90
C THR A 207 -4.54 4.26 12.72
N LEU A 208 -5.01 3.27 11.94
CA LEU A 208 -5.83 3.53 10.76
C LEU A 208 -7.19 4.12 11.12
N ASN A 209 -7.79 3.69 12.24
CA ASN A 209 -9.03 4.26 12.75
C ASN A 209 -8.82 5.73 13.14
N HIS A 210 -7.73 6.04 13.85
CA HIS A 210 -7.39 7.42 14.21
C HIS A 210 -7.15 8.29 12.98
N VAL A 211 -6.39 7.80 11.99
CA VAL A 211 -6.16 8.49 10.71
C VAL A 211 -7.48 8.76 9.99
N ARG A 212 -8.38 7.78 9.88
CA ARG A 212 -9.71 7.97 9.27
C ARG A 212 -10.54 9.02 10.01
N GLY A 213 -10.51 9.00 11.34
CA GLY A 213 -11.13 10.01 12.19
C GLY A 213 -10.57 11.41 11.95
N LEU A 214 -9.25 11.56 11.93
CA LEU A 214 -8.57 12.83 11.63
C LEU A 214 -8.95 13.36 10.25
N LEU A 215 -8.85 12.54 9.21
CA LEU A 215 -9.15 12.99 7.85
C LEU A 215 -10.62 13.38 7.67
N SER A 216 -11.53 12.80 8.46
CA SER A 216 -12.98 13.10 8.42
C SER A 216 -13.40 14.26 9.35
N SER A 217 -12.59 14.63 10.35
CA SER A 217 -12.93 15.65 11.35
C SER A 217 -12.69 17.09 10.88
N GLY A 218 -12.27 17.27 9.62
CA GLY A 218 -11.81 18.56 9.12
C GLY A 218 -10.37 18.89 9.49
N PHE A 219 -9.62 18.00 10.17
CA PHE A 219 -8.17 18.15 10.33
C PHE A 219 -7.50 18.24 8.96
N ALA A 220 -7.93 17.47 7.96
CA ALA A 220 -7.40 17.56 6.60
C ALA A 220 -8.06 18.66 5.75
N SER A 221 -8.85 19.55 6.36
CA SER A 221 -9.53 20.62 5.64
C SER A 221 -8.51 21.59 5.05
N LEU A 222 -8.57 21.74 3.73
CA LEU A 222 -7.82 22.73 2.98
C LEU A 222 -8.25 24.17 3.30
N HIS A 223 -9.32 24.38 4.09
CA HIS A 223 -9.74 25.73 4.48
C HIS A 223 -8.86 26.35 5.58
N HIS A 224 -8.12 25.53 6.34
CA HIS A 224 -7.24 26.03 7.40
C HIS A 224 -5.87 25.34 7.40
N PRO A 225 -5.08 25.44 6.30
CA PRO A 225 -3.75 24.82 6.22
C PRO A 225 -2.77 25.40 7.25
N ARG A 226 -3.07 26.59 7.79
CA ARG A 226 -2.31 27.24 8.88
C ARG A 226 -2.43 26.49 10.21
N ASP A 227 -3.49 25.71 10.40
CA ASP A 227 -3.72 24.90 11.61
C ASP A 227 -2.82 23.65 11.63
N TRP A 228 -2.24 23.26 10.48
CA TRP A 228 -1.23 22.20 10.39
C TRP A 228 0.16 22.66 10.88
N SER A 229 0.20 23.81 11.55
CA SER A 229 1.37 24.46 12.12
C SER A 229 2.40 23.45 12.61
N LEU A 230 3.57 23.48 11.95
CA LEU A 230 4.78 22.77 12.34
C LEU A 230 5.39 23.36 13.63
N ALA A 231 4.59 23.75 14.63
CA ALA A 231 5.06 24.24 15.92
C ALA A 231 6.11 23.30 16.55
N HIS A 232 6.01 22.00 16.26
CA HIS A 232 6.98 20.97 16.65
C HIS A 232 8.34 21.06 15.90
N VAL A 233 8.36 21.44 14.61
CA VAL A 233 9.62 21.78 13.89
C VAL A 233 10.18 23.11 14.40
N ARG A 234 9.32 23.98 14.93
CA ARG A 234 9.67 25.25 15.57
C ARG A 234 10.01 25.10 17.06
N SER A 235 10.20 23.88 17.58
CA SER A 235 10.40 23.68 19.02
C SER A 235 11.61 24.47 19.54
N PRO A 236 11.45 25.21 20.65
CA PRO A 236 12.57 25.88 21.30
C PRO A 236 13.68 24.90 21.73
N ALA A 237 13.36 23.63 21.98
CA ALA A 237 14.34 22.61 22.34
C ALA A 237 15.29 22.24 21.18
N LEU A 238 14.77 22.13 19.95
CA LEU A 238 15.61 22.05 18.74
C LEU A 238 16.39 23.35 18.52
N ARG A 239 15.82 24.52 18.83
CA ARG A 239 16.58 25.78 18.82
C ARG A 239 17.69 25.82 19.85
N VAL A 240 17.49 25.38 21.09
CA VAL A 240 18.50 25.51 22.16
C VAL A 240 19.62 24.48 21.99
N GLY A 241 19.29 23.22 21.65
CA GLY A 241 20.29 22.19 21.40
C GLY A 241 21.10 22.40 20.11
N VAL A 242 20.49 23.01 19.08
CA VAL A 242 21.14 23.29 17.80
C VAL A 242 21.79 24.68 17.75
N SER A 243 21.20 25.73 18.32
CA SER A 243 21.78 27.09 18.36
C SER A 243 23.04 27.14 19.24
N GLY A 244 23.08 26.41 20.36
CA GLY A 244 24.27 26.36 21.21
C GLY A 244 25.50 25.70 20.58
N ILE A 245 25.31 24.74 19.67
CA ILE A 245 26.39 23.98 19.01
C ILE A 245 26.67 24.50 17.58
N MET A 246 25.65 24.93 16.85
CA MET A 246 25.77 25.37 15.45
C MET A 246 26.13 26.87 15.29
N ASP A 247 25.79 27.76 16.22
CA ASP A 247 26.15 29.19 16.07
C ASP A 247 27.68 29.41 16.05
N PHE A 248 28.45 28.47 16.64
CA PHE A 248 29.92 28.54 16.64
C PHE A 248 30.59 27.64 15.58
N THR A 249 29.89 26.62 15.07
CA THR A 249 30.51 25.57 14.23
C THR A 249 30.05 25.62 12.76
N TYR A 250 28.80 26.03 12.47
CA TYR A 250 28.25 26.09 11.10
C TYR A 250 27.15 27.18 10.98
N PRO A 251 27.52 28.46 10.83
CA PRO A 251 26.57 29.58 10.76
C PRO A 251 25.63 29.52 9.54
N ASP A 252 26.09 28.95 8.42
CA ASP A 252 25.30 28.84 7.18
C ASP A 252 24.10 27.88 7.33
N THR A 253 24.23 26.82 8.13
CA THR A 253 23.15 25.83 8.31
C THR A 253 21.94 26.43 9.04
N LEU A 254 22.18 27.30 10.03
CA LEU A 254 21.09 28.01 10.71
C LEU A 254 20.44 29.07 9.81
N TYR A 255 21.21 29.71 8.93
CA TYR A 255 20.69 30.61 7.91
C TYR A 255 19.76 29.87 6.94
N ASP A 256 20.18 28.70 6.45
CA ASP A 256 19.40 27.87 5.52
C ASP A 256 18.10 27.34 6.15
N ILE A 257 18.13 26.91 7.42
CA ILE A 257 16.92 26.50 8.15
C ILE A 257 15.93 27.67 8.27
N ARG A 258 16.41 28.86 8.63
CA ARG A 258 15.56 30.06 8.74
C ARG A 258 15.01 30.50 7.39
N ARG A 259 15.80 30.37 6.31
CA ARG A 259 15.39 30.67 4.94
C ARG A 259 14.29 29.70 4.48
N SER A 260 14.52 28.39 4.62
CA SER A 260 13.55 27.36 4.27
C SER A 260 12.24 27.52 5.03
N GLY A 261 12.30 27.88 6.33
CA GLY A 261 11.12 28.19 7.12
C GLY A 261 10.31 29.39 6.62
N ARG A 262 10.97 30.43 6.09
CA ARG A 262 10.29 31.59 5.46
C ARG A 262 9.67 31.23 4.12
N GLU A 263 10.41 30.51 3.27
CA GLU A 263 9.91 30.06 1.96
C GLU A 263 8.69 29.14 2.13
N PHE A 264 8.73 28.23 3.10
CA PHE A 264 7.58 27.41 3.46
C PHE A 264 6.38 28.27 3.91
N SER A 265 6.59 29.24 4.79
CA SER A 265 5.52 30.14 5.24
C SER A 265 4.87 30.88 4.08
N GLN A 266 5.67 31.41 3.16
CA GLN A 266 5.18 32.11 1.97
C GLN A 266 4.33 31.21 1.07
N ILE A 267 4.75 29.95 0.86
CA ILE A 267 3.98 28.98 0.09
C ILE A 267 2.66 28.66 0.80
N THR A 268 2.69 28.43 2.11
CA THR A 268 1.47 28.13 2.88
C THR A 268 0.50 29.31 2.92
N ASP A 269 1.00 30.54 3.00
CA ASP A 269 0.17 31.75 2.98
C ASP A 269 -0.46 31.94 1.59
N ALA A 270 0.33 31.81 0.51
CA ALA A 270 -0.19 31.89 -0.85
C ALA A 270 -1.21 30.80 -1.19
N LEU A 271 -1.04 29.59 -0.64
CA LEU A 271 -2.01 28.51 -0.75
C LEU A 271 -3.29 28.81 0.03
N GLY A 272 -3.17 29.36 1.24
CA GLY A 272 -4.31 29.84 2.02
C GLY A 272 -5.14 30.85 1.22
N ASP A 273 -4.50 31.88 0.67
CA ASP A 273 -5.16 32.93 -0.10
C ASP A 273 -5.86 32.37 -1.36
N ALA A 274 -5.25 31.40 -2.05
CA ALA A 274 -5.84 30.76 -3.23
C ALA A 274 -7.07 29.89 -2.87
N LEU A 275 -7.06 29.25 -1.71
CA LEU A 275 -8.17 28.45 -1.20
C LEU A 275 -9.32 29.36 -0.74
N ASP A 276 -9.01 30.49 -0.10
CA ASP A 276 -9.99 31.53 0.26
C ASP A 276 -10.63 32.16 -0.98
N PHE A 277 -9.84 32.43 -2.03
CA PHE A 277 -10.37 32.87 -3.32
C PHE A 277 -11.31 31.82 -3.93
N SER A 278 -10.92 30.55 -3.92
CA SER A 278 -11.72 29.42 -4.43
C SER A 278 -13.06 29.31 -3.68
N ALA A 279 -13.04 29.49 -2.36
CA ALA A 279 -14.25 29.53 -1.54
C ALA A 279 -15.14 30.73 -1.90
N THR A 280 -14.53 31.91 -2.09
CA THR A 280 -15.23 33.17 -2.45
C THR A 280 -15.96 33.05 -3.79
N ILE A 281 -15.37 32.39 -4.79
CA ILE A 281 -16.01 32.14 -6.10
C ILE A 281 -17.00 30.96 -6.09
N GLY A 282 -17.28 30.38 -4.91
CA GLY A 282 -18.32 29.36 -4.73
C GLY A 282 -17.87 27.92 -4.97
N LEU A 283 -16.57 27.65 -5.19
CA LEU A 283 -16.08 26.28 -5.42
C LEU A 283 -16.17 25.37 -4.18
N GLY A 284 -16.45 25.93 -2.99
CA GLY A 284 -16.68 25.19 -1.74
C GLY A 284 -18.12 25.27 -1.19
N ALA A 285 -19.01 26.05 -1.81
CA ALA A 285 -20.35 26.37 -1.27
C ALA A 285 -21.45 25.35 -1.64
N GLY A 286 -21.08 24.19 -2.17
CA GLY A 286 -22.00 23.12 -2.56
C GLY A 286 -21.87 21.87 -1.70
N GLY A 287 -22.41 21.90 -0.48
CA GLY A 287 -22.51 20.70 0.36
C GLY A 287 -22.96 21.03 1.78
N ALA A 288 -24.03 20.38 2.23
CA ALA A 288 -24.83 20.74 3.40
C ALA A 288 -24.04 20.90 4.72
N VAL A 289 -24.52 21.87 5.50
CA VAL A 289 -24.24 22.13 6.92
C VAL A 289 -24.37 20.85 7.75
N TYR A 290 -23.47 20.71 8.73
CA TYR A 290 -23.22 19.54 9.60
C TYR A 290 -24.44 18.90 10.28
N GLU A 291 -25.61 19.54 10.29
CA GLU A 291 -26.82 19.05 10.98
C GLU A 291 -27.58 17.94 10.23
N ARG A 292 -27.19 17.57 9.01
CA ARG A 292 -27.97 16.60 8.19
C ARG A 292 -27.17 15.48 7.50
N GLY A 293 -26.03 15.08 8.07
CA GLY A 293 -25.20 14.00 7.53
C GLY A 293 -24.47 14.44 6.26
N GLY A 294 -23.23 14.89 6.44
CA GLY A 294 -22.46 15.65 5.46
C GLY A 294 -22.34 15.02 4.06
N ALA A 295 -22.58 15.84 3.04
CA ALA A 295 -22.19 15.55 1.67
C ALA A 295 -20.71 15.92 1.46
N ARG A 296 -19.99 15.04 0.76
CA ARG A 296 -18.56 15.18 0.40
C ARG A 296 -18.39 16.35 -0.58
N THR A 297 -17.63 17.38 -0.22
CA THR A 297 -17.32 18.51 -1.13
C THR A 297 -16.03 18.23 -1.91
N ALA A 298 -15.86 18.86 -3.08
CA ALA A 298 -14.68 18.69 -3.94
C ALA A 298 -13.36 19.15 -3.30
N LEU A 299 -13.42 19.97 -2.24
CA LEU A 299 -12.28 20.52 -1.50
C LEU A 299 -12.14 19.97 -0.06
N GLY A 300 -13.12 19.21 0.44
CA GLY A 300 -13.18 18.80 1.85
C GLY A 300 -12.52 17.46 2.19
N ASP A 301 -12.36 16.56 1.22
CA ASP A 301 -11.85 15.21 1.45
C ASP A 301 -10.44 15.02 0.87
N VAL A 302 -9.51 14.53 1.70
CA VAL A 302 -8.17 14.13 1.24
C VAL A 302 -8.06 12.60 1.21
N ASP A 303 -7.75 12.04 0.04
CA ASP A 303 -7.36 10.65 -0.06
C ASP A 303 -5.97 10.43 0.57
N PHE A 304 -5.89 9.46 1.48
CA PHE A 304 -4.65 9.06 2.13
C PHE A 304 -4.58 7.53 2.17
N TYR A 305 -3.46 6.97 1.71
CA TYR A 305 -3.25 5.54 1.60
C TYR A 305 -2.21 5.07 2.61
N THR A 306 -2.32 3.83 3.06
CA THR A 306 -1.35 3.17 3.95
C THR A 306 -0.42 2.28 3.15
N SER A 307 0.79 2.11 3.67
CA SER A 307 1.80 1.25 3.09
C SER A 307 2.82 0.74 4.10
N HIS A 308 3.39 -0.41 3.77
CA HIS A 308 4.53 -0.99 4.47
C HIS A 308 5.31 -1.95 3.55
N GLU A 309 6.53 -2.29 3.95
CA GLU A 309 7.30 -3.36 3.33
C GLU A 309 6.64 -4.70 3.65
N GLY A 310 6.24 -5.47 2.64
CA GLY A 310 5.66 -6.81 2.83
C GLY A 310 6.73 -7.84 3.19
N LEU A 311 7.49 -7.58 4.27
CA LEU A 311 8.64 -8.37 4.69
C LEU A 311 8.20 -9.68 5.36
N MET A 312 7.17 -9.61 6.21
CA MET A 312 6.68 -10.74 7.00
C MET A 312 5.60 -11.51 6.23
N LEU A 313 6.02 -12.41 5.34
CA LEU A 313 5.09 -13.09 4.42
C LEU A 313 3.99 -13.89 5.11
N ASP A 314 4.22 -14.45 6.30
CA ASP A 314 3.15 -15.11 7.07
C ASP A 314 2.05 -14.13 7.49
N TYR A 315 2.42 -12.91 7.90
CA TYR A 315 1.47 -11.85 8.24
C TYR A 315 0.71 -11.37 7.00
N GLU A 316 1.43 -11.14 5.90
CA GLU A 316 0.84 -10.70 4.64
C GLU A 316 -0.14 -11.75 4.07
N ALA A 317 0.27 -13.02 4.07
CA ALA A 317 -0.57 -14.14 3.65
C ALA A 317 -1.81 -14.28 4.53
N ALA A 318 -1.66 -14.17 5.86
CA ALA A 318 -2.78 -14.22 6.80
C ALA A 318 -3.78 -13.07 6.61
N LEU A 319 -3.36 -11.91 6.07
CA LEU A 319 -4.24 -10.77 5.74
C LEU A 319 -4.60 -10.69 4.25
N THR A 320 -4.33 -11.73 3.48
CA THR A 320 -4.76 -11.80 2.07
C THR A 320 -6.19 -12.32 1.99
N ARG A 321 -7.03 -11.71 1.14
CA ARG A 321 -8.44 -12.09 0.96
C ARG A 321 -8.78 -12.19 -0.53
N LEU A 322 -9.51 -13.24 -0.90
CA LEU A 322 -10.13 -13.33 -2.23
C LEU A 322 -11.40 -12.49 -2.23
N MET A 323 -11.44 -11.45 -3.07
CA MET A 323 -12.55 -10.50 -3.09
C MET A 323 -13.03 -10.23 -4.53
N PRO A 324 -14.32 -9.89 -4.73
CA PRO A 324 -14.83 -9.54 -6.04
C PRO A 324 -14.13 -8.30 -6.61
N LEU A 325 -13.83 -8.34 -7.91
CA LEU A 325 -13.44 -7.16 -8.66
C LEU A 325 -14.62 -6.18 -8.69
N PRO A 326 -14.38 -4.87 -8.50
CA PRO A 326 -15.38 -3.87 -8.78
C PRO A 326 -15.82 -3.96 -10.25
N LEU A 327 -17.08 -3.62 -10.52
CA LEU A 327 -17.57 -3.59 -11.90
C LEU A 327 -16.87 -2.43 -12.64
N PRO A 328 -16.65 -2.54 -13.95
CA PRO A 328 -16.28 -1.37 -14.73
C PRO A 328 -17.35 -0.30 -14.50
N LEU A 329 -16.94 0.92 -14.13
CA LEU A 329 -17.84 2.07 -14.09
C LEU A 329 -18.46 2.21 -15.49
N SER A 330 -19.71 1.79 -15.65
CA SER A 330 -20.46 2.02 -16.89
C SER A 330 -20.53 3.53 -17.12
N PRO A 331 -20.10 4.05 -18.28
CA PRO A 331 -20.31 5.46 -18.60
C PRO A 331 -21.80 5.67 -18.93
N SER A 332 -22.66 5.72 -17.91
CA SER A 332 -24.07 6.09 -18.09
C SER A 332 -24.25 7.60 -17.90
N LEU A 333 -23.81 8.36 -18.90
CA LEU A 333 -24.35 9.68 -19.20
C LEU A 333 -24.90 9.62 -20.63
N SER A 334 -26.00 8.89 -20.80
CA SER A 334 -26.90 9.16 -21.91
C SER A 334 -27.77 10.36 -21.53
N PRO A 335 -27.85 11.42 -22.34
CA PRO A 335 -28.73 12.54 -22.07
C PRO A 335 -30.19 12.07 -22.00
N SER A 336 -30.92 12.54 -21.00
CA SER A 336 -32.35 12.32 -20.79
C SER A 336 -33.15 12.59 -22.08
N PRO A 337 -34.07 11.72 -22.51
CA PRO A 337 -34.97 12.05 -23.61
C PRO A 337 -36.00 13.09 -23.14
N SER A 338 -36.11 14.17 -23.90
CA SER A 338 -37.15 15.20 -23.80
C SER A 338 -38.56 14.62 -24.03
N PRO A 339 -39.63 15.27 -23.54
CA PRO A 339 -40.98 14.72 -23.56
C PRO A 339 -41.70 15.05 -24.87
N SER A 340 -42.23 14.04 -25.58
CA SER A 340 -43.28 14.24 -26.60
C SER A 340 -44.08 12.95 -26.88
N SER A 341 -45.26 12.86 -26.24
CA SER A 341 -46.63 12.60 -26.79
C SER A 341 -46.90 11.41 -27.77
N PRO A 342 -48.17 11.04 -28.07
CA PRO A 342 -48.85 9.88 -27.50
C PRO A 342 -49.06 8.68 -28.45
N SER A 343 -49.33 7.54 -27.80
CA SER A 343 -49.80 6.21 -28.22
C SER A 343 -50.43 5.98 -29.61
N SER A 344 -50.12 4.80 -30.17
CA SER A 344 -51.01 3.99 -31.03
C SER A 344 -50.80 2.48 -30.75
N PRO A 345 -51.82 1.60 -30.90
CA PRO A 345 -51.84 0.31 -30.21
C PRO A 345 -51.43 -0.91 -31.06
N SER A 346 -51.06 -1.96 -30.30
CA SER A 346 -51.21 -3.40 -30.56
C SER A 346 -50.13 -4.15 -31.35
N SER A 347 -49.50 -5.10 -30.64
CA SER A 347 -48.99 -6.38 -31.17
C SER A 347 -49.06 -7.42 -30.03
N PRO A 348 -49.38 -8.70 -30.33
CA PRO A 348 -49.76 -9.70 -29.33
C PRO A 348 -48.57 -10.21 -28.48
N PRO A 349 -48.84 -10.77 -27.27
CA PRO A 349 -47.79 -11.19 -26.35
C PRO A 349 -47.06 -12.43 -26.87
N SER A 350 -45.73 -12.34 -26.92
CA SER A 350 -44.85 -13.50 -27.11
C SER A 350 -44.81 -14.37 -25.84
N PRO A 351 -44.63 -15.70 -25.94
CA PRO A 351 -44.64 -16.60 -24.79
C PRO A 351 -43.50 -16.31 -23.81
N PRO A 352 -43.62 -16.71 -22.53
CA PRO A 352 -42.65 -16.38 -21.51
C PRO A 352 -41.31 -17.05 -21.85
N LYS A 353 -40.34 -16.24 -22.29
CA LYS A 353 -38.93 -16.67 -22.32
C LYS A 353 -38.52 -16.91 -20.88
N THR A 354 -38.37 -18.18 -20.52
CA THR A 354 -37.70 -18.63 -19.31
C THR A 354 -36.34 -17.94 -19.26
N LYS A 355 -36.21 -16.90 -18.44
CA LYS A 355 -34.93 -16.24 -18.19
C LYS A 355 -34.11 -17.24 -17.38
N THR A 356 -33.34 -18.07 -18.07
CA THR A 356 -32.23 -18.77 -17.46
C THR A 356 -31.31 -17.69 -16.91
N LYS A 357 -31.38 -17.45 -15.59
CA LYS A 357 -30.41 -16.62 -14.88
C LYS A 357 -29.08 -17.36 -14.97
N THR A 358 -28.32 -17.13 -16.04
CA THR A 358 -26.90 -17.44 -16.04
C THR A 358 -26.29 -16.49 -15.04
N GLU A 359 -26.07 -16.94 -13.80
CA GLU A 359 -25.30 -16.20 -12.80
C GLU A 359 -23.89 -16.02 -13.35
N THR A 360 -23.60 -14.86 -13.91
CA THR A 360 -22.24 -14.48 -14.26
C THR A 360 -21.45 -14.37 -12.96
N LYS A 361 -20.65 -15.40 -12.64
CA LYS A 361 -19.75 -15.40 -11.48
C LYS A 361 -18.89 -14.14 -11.55
N LYS A 362 -19.06 -13.20 -10.61
CA LYS A 362 -18.25 -11.97 -10.58
C LYS A 362 -16.78 -12.37 -10.54
N ALA A 363 -15.97 -11.76 -11.41
CA ALA A 363 -14.53 -11.97 -11.38
C ALA A 363 -13.98 -11.59 -10.00
N GLN A 364 -13.02 -12.36 -9.49
CA GLN A 364 -12.43 -12.18 -8.16
C GLN A 364 -10.91 -12.08 -8.30
N ALA A 365 -10.27 -11.41 -7.34
CA ALA A 365 -8.82 -11.34 -7.23
C ALA A 365 -8.39 -11.41 -5.76
N HIS A 366 -7.15 -11.84 -5.54
CA HIS A 366 -6.55 -11.79 -4.22
C HIS A 366 -6.02 -10.38 -3.94
N TYR A 367 -6.37 -9.86 -2.77
CA TYR A 367 -5.85 -8.59 -2.27
C TYR A 367 -5.17 -8.85 -0.94
N ASN A 368 -3.96 -8.32 -0.78
CA ASN A 368 -3.40 -8.11 0.54
C ASN A 368 -4.22 -6.98 1.20
N THR A 369 -4.86 -7.29 2.33
CA THR A 369 -5.72 -6.34 3.04
C THR A 369 -5.05 -5.73 4.26
N ALA A 370 -3.75 -5.92 4.43
CA ALA A 370 -2.96 -5.27 5.46
C ALA A 370 -2.69 -3.79 5.12
N ALA A 371 -2.49 -3.45 3.84
CA ALA A 371 -2.29 -2.07 3.41
C ALA A 371 -2.75 -1.83 1.97
N HIS A 372 -2.87 -0.55 1.59
CA HIS A 372 -3.29 -0.16 0.24
C HIS A 372 -2.17 -0.39 -0.79
N PHE A 373 -0.94 -0.05 -0.42
CA PHE A 373 0.28 -0.19 -1.21
C PHE A 373 1.30 -0.98 -0.42
N ILE A 374 1.96 -1.97 -1.03
CA ILE A 374 2.99 -2.77 -0.36
C ILE A 374 4.22 -2.81 -1.25
N TRP A 375 5.41 -2.90 -0.66
CA TRP A 375 6.65 -3.00 -1.46
C TRP A 375 7.55 -4.15 -1.06
N ILE A 376 8.38 -4.57 -2.03
CA ILE A 376 9.47 -5.51 -1.85
C ILE A 376 10.77 -4.72 -1.60
N GLY A 377 11.44 -5.05 -0.50
CA GLY A 377 12.71 -4.43 -0.12
C GLY A 377 13.87 -4.88 -1.01
N ASP A 378 14.97 -4.13 -0.98
CA ASP A 378 16.16 -4.42 -1.80
C ASP A 378 16.83 -5.75 -1.43
N ARG A 379 16.63 -6.23 -0.19
CA ARG A 379 17.18 -7.49 0.31
C ARG A 379 16.28 -8.71 0.07
N THR A 380 15.06 -8.50 -0.44
CA THR A 380 14.02 -9.53 -0.57
C THR A 380 13.46 -9.63 -1.98
N ARG A 381 14.01 -8.92 -2.96
CA ARG A 381 13.54 -8.88 -4.35
C ARG A 381 14.19 -9.91 -5.28
N GLN A 382 14.66 -11.04 -4.74
CA GLN A 382 15.23 -12.11 -5.55
C GLN A 382 14.15 -12.64 -6.52
N LEU A 383 14.48 -12.73 -7.81
CA LEU A 383 13.55 -13.09 -8.90
C LEU A 383 12.83 -14.43 -8.66
N ASP A 384 13.54 -15.41 -8.12
CA ASP A 384 13.06 -16.75 -7.78
C ASP A 384 12.65 -16.89 -6.30
N GLY A 385 12.66 -15.78 -5.56
CA GLY A 385 12.44 -15.73 -4.12
C GLY A 385 10.96 -15.68 -3.70
N ALA A 386 10.74 -15.99 -2.43
CA ALA A 386 9.42 -16.05 -1.81
C ALA A 386 8.63 -14.74 -1.89
N HIS A 387 9.27 -13.58 -1.74
CA HIS A 387 8.57 -12.30 -1.80
C HIS A 387 8.06 -12.00 -3.21
N VAL A 388 8.87 -12.21 -4.26
CA VAL A 388 8.40 -12.04 -5.64
C VAL A 388 7.26 -13.02 -5.94
N GLU A 389 7.37 -14.28 -5.46
CA GLU A 389 6.30 -15.28 -5.58
C GLU A 389 5.00 -14.85 -4.88
N TYR A 390 5.05 -14.32 -3.67
CA TYR A 390 3.86 -13.85 -2.97
C TYR A 390 3.23 -12.63 -3.66
N PHE A 391 4.06 -11.64 -3.99
CA PHE A 391 3.58 -10.38 -4.58
C PHE A 391 2.96 -10.58 -5.95
N ARG A 392 3.25 -11.70 -6.64
CA ARG A 392 2.73 -11.92 -7.99
C ARG A 392 1.26 -12.18 -8.15
N GLY A 393 0.61 -12.66 -7.10
CA GLY A 393 -0.81 -12.96 -7.15
C GLY A 393 -1.68 -11.97 -6.41
N VAL A 394 -1.10 -10.96 -5.76
CA VAL A 394 -1.88 -9.91 -5.10
C VAL A 394 -2.13 -8.75 -6.06
N ARG A 395 -3.35 -8.23 -6.02
CA ARG A 395 -3.80 -7.17 -6.92
C ARG A 395 -3.45 -5.75 -6.45
N ASN A 396 -2.89 -5.61 -5.25
CA ASN A 396 -2.44 -4.33 -4.74
C ASN A 396 -1.49 -3.65 -5.75
N PRO A 397 -1.46 -2.31 -5.86
CA PRO A 397 -0.29 -1.67 -6.43
C PRO A 397 0.93 -1.99 -5.58
N ILE A 398 2.02 -2.37 -6.24
CA ILE A 398 3.25 -2.80 -5.58
C ILE A 398 4.43 -1.90 -5.93
N GLY A 399 5.36 -1.78 -4.98
CA GLY A 399 6.66 -1.15 -5.19
C GLY A 399 7.79 -2.17 -5.14
N ILE A 400 8.90 -1.90 -5.82
CA ILE A 400 10.14 -2.67 -5.70
C ILE A 400 11.28 -1.67 -5.47
N LYS A 401 12.08 -1.88 -4.42
CA LYS A 401 13.22 -1.03 -4.15
C LYS A 401 14.38 -1.42 -5.07
N VAL A 402 14.82 -0.49 -5.92
CA VAL A 402 15.99 -0.67 -6.79
C VAL A 402 17.19 0.07 -6.19
N GLY A 403 18.16 -0.68 -5.66
CA GLY A 403 19.40 -0.13 -5.11
C GLY A 403 20.44 0.25 -6.18
N PRO A 404 21.59 0.83 -5.78
CA PRO A 404 22.65 1.24 -6.71
C PRO A 404 23.38 0.08 -7.40
N GLY A 405 23.29 -1.14 -6.85
CA GLY A 405 23.98 -2.33 -7.37
C GLY A 405 23.13 -3.21 -8.29
N VAL A 406 21.93 -2.78 -8.68
CA VAL A 406 21.00 -3.60 -9.49
C VAL A 406 21.32 -3.47 -10.96
N ASP A 407 21.43 -4.60 -11.64
CA ASP A 407 21.59 -4.63 -13.10
C ASP A 407 20.28 -4.24 -13.82
N GLY A 408 20.39 -3.48 -14.91
CA GLY A 408 19.22 -3.06 -15.70
C GLY A 408 18.44 -4.23 -16.28
N GLY A 409 19.12 -5.30 -16.69
CA GLY A 409 18.49 -6.53 -17.17
C GLY A 409 17.74 -7.29 -16.07
N GLU A 410 18.21 -7.23 -14.81
CA GLU A 410 17.49 -7.74 -13.65
C GLU A 410 16.19 -6.97 -13.40
N VAL A 411 16.22 -5.63 -13.51
CA VAL A 411 15.01 -4.80 -13.40
C VAL A 411 14.01 -5.15 -14.49
N VAL A 412 14.45 -5.29 -15.74
CA VAL A 412 13.58 -5.69 -16.85
C VAL A 412 12.94 -7.05 -16.57
N ARG A 413 13.72 -8.06 -16.13
CA ARG A 413 13.16 -9.38 -15.77
C ARG A 413 12.16 -9.30 -14.62
N LEU A 414 12.36 -8.41 -13.64
CA LEU A 414 11.38 -8.19 -12.56
C LEU A 414 10.07 -7.60 -13.12
N LEU A 415 10.15 -6.69 -14.09
CA LEU A 415 8.98 -6.08 -14.72
C LEU A 415 8.27 -7.01 -15.72
N GLU A 416 9.04 -7.81 -16.48
CA GLU A 416 8.55 -8.73 -17.53
C GLU A 416 8.09 -10.07 -17.01
N SER A 417 8.56 -10.48 -15.82
CA SER A 417 7.94 -11.61 -15.15
C SER A 417 6.44 -11.36 -15.19
N GLU A 418 5.64 -12.30 -15.74
CA GLU A 418 4.17 -12.23 -15.89
C GLU A 418 3.44 -12.22 -14.52
N LEU A 419 4.08 -11.57 -13.57
CA LEU A 419 4.01 -11.75 -12.14
C LEU A 419 3.83 -10.39 -11.46
N ILE A 420 3.81 -9.22 -12.12
CA ILE A 420 3.74 -7.94 -11.39
C ILE A 420 2.74 -6.91 -11.98
N PHE A 421 2.23 -7.08 -13.20
CA PHE A 421 1.35 -6.08 -13.84
C PHE A 421 -0.02 -6.60 -14.30
#